data_AF-A0A3D0UMQ8-F1
#
_entry.id   AF-A0A3D0UMQ8-F1
#
_cell.length_a   1.000
_cell.length_b   1.000
_cell.length_c   1.000
_cell.angle_alpha   90.00
_cell.angle_beta   90.00
_cell.angle_gamma   90.00
#
_symmetry.space_group_name_H-M   'P 1'
#
loop_
_entity.id
_entity.type
_entity.pdbx_description
1 polymer ?
#
loop_
_entity_poly.entity_id
_entity_poly.type
_entity_poly.pdbx_seq_one_letter_code
_entity_poly.pdbx_strand_id
1 'polypeptide(L)'
;MTGDNPPATNHQRHSGSKISSPQQLFPWLMPMLLILLFGLYLATLARHLVFGDPTEFTFVAHILGIAHPPGYAFTTLMGKLFQMLIPFGTIPWRMHLLSAVAATLAVVFVFGTVQTIAIKKPLAPENQ
;
A
#
# COMPACT_ATOMS: atom_id res chain seq x y z
N MET A 1 -35.12 -49.83 47.92
CA MET A 1 -33.93 -50.03 47.07
C MET A 1 -33.73 -48.75 46.28
N THR A 2 -32.96 -47.85 46.87
CA THR A 2 -32.58 -46.53 46.35
C THR A 2 -31.45 -46.73 45.35
N GLY A 3 -31.71 -46.48 44.06
CA GLY A 3 -30.69 -46.48 43.02
C GLY A 3 -30.20 -45.06 42.79
N ASP A 4 -29.22 -44.64 43.57
CA ASP A 4 -28.46 -43.42 43.30
C ASP A 4 -27.56 -43.63 42.08
N ASN A 5 -27.78 -42.85 41.02
CA ASN A 5 -26.85 -42.76 39.91
C ASN A 5 -25.71 -41.77 40.27
N PRO A 6 -24.44 -42.12 40.02
CA PRO A 6 -23.32 -41.23 40.29
C PRO A 6 -23.25 -40.06 39.27
N PRO A 7 -22.70 -38.89 39.67
CA PRO A 7 -22.56 -37.75 38.75
C PRO A 7 -21.39 -37.97 37.78
N ALA A 8 -21.69 -38.02 36.48
CA ALA A 8 -20.68 -38.12 35.44
C ALA A 8 -19.93 -36.79 35.26
N THR A 9 -18.79 -36.71 35.94
CA THR A 9 -17.49 -36.17 35.50
C THR A 9 -17.46 -35.19 34.32
N ASN A 10 -17.27 -33.91 34.68
CA ASN A 10 -16.40 -32.90 34.08
C ASN A 10 -15.76 -33.26 32.71
N HIS A 11 -16.46 -32.93 31.61
CA HIS A 11 -15.85 -32.85 30.29
C HIS A 11 -15.12 -31.50 30.13
N GLN A 12 -13.89 -31.44 30.61
CA GLN A 12 -12.87 -30.52 30.14
C GLN A 12 -12.63 -30.78 28.64
N ARG A 13 -13.34 -30.07 27.76
CA ARG A 13 -13.03 -30.04 26.33
C ARG A 13 -12.05 -28.90 26.06
N HIS A 14 -10.80 -29.31 25.89
CA HIS A 14 -9.71 -28.67 25.17
C HIS A 14 -10.02 -27.29 24.57
N SER A 15 -9.36 -26.28 25.13
CA SER A 15 -9.13 -24.97 24.54
C SER A 15 -8.52 -25.14 23.14
N GLY A 16 -9.39 -25.20 22.13
CA GLY A 16 -8.98 -25.17 20.74
C GLY A 16 -8.34 -23.82 20.48
N SER A 17 -7.03 -23.83 20.18
CA SER A 17 -6.33 -22.68 19.62
C SER A 17 -7.16 -22.16 18.45
N LYS A 18 -7.73 -20.97 18.61
CA LYS A 18 -8.44 -20.26 17.54
C LYS A 18 -7.42 -20.00 16.42
N ILE A 19 -7.32 -20.92 15.46
CA ILE A 19 -6.68 -20.65 14.18
C ILE A 19 -7.54 -19.53 13.59
N SER A 20 -6.97 -18.32 13.55
CA SER A 20 -7.63 -17.13 13.06
C SER A 20 -8.19 -17.42 11.65
N SER A 21 -9.50 -17.21 11.48
CA SER A 21 -10.14 -17.41 10.19
C SER A 21 -9.46 -16.53 9.14
N PRO A 22 -9.38 -16.95 7.86
CA PRO A 22 -8.77 -16.17 6.78
C PRO A 22 -9.28 -14.71 6.67
N GLN A 23 -10.49 -14.47 7.19
CA GLN A 23 -11.12 -13.16 7.27
C GLN A 23 -10.44 -12.18 8.24
N GLN A 24 -9.72 -12.66 9.26
CA GLN A 24 -9.04 -11.80 10.24
C GLN A 24 -7.69 -11.26 9.75
N LEU A 25 -7.06 -11.92 8.76
CA LEU A 25 -5.82 -11.46 8.14
C LEU A 25 -6.06 -10.43 7.04
N PHE A 26 -7.24 -10.49 6.40
CA PHE A 26 -7.62 -9.61 5.30
C PHE A 26 -7.52 -8.09 5.58
N PRO A 27 -7.94 -7.55 6.75
CA PRO A 27 -7.87 -6.11 7.00
C PRO A 27 -6.43 -5.59 7.13
N TRP A 28 -5.47 -6.45 7.47
CA TRP A 28 -4.07 -6.05 7.69
C TRP A 28 -3.21 -6.13 6.42
N LEU A 29 -3.66 -6.83 5.39
CA LEU A 29 -2.90 -7.00 4.14
C LEU A 29 -2.66 -5.67 3.43
N MET A 30 -3.68 -4.82 3.31
CA MET A 30 -3.58 -3.52 2.63
C MET A 30 -2.62 -2.54 3.33
N PRO A 31 -2.75 -2.27 4.65
CA PRO A 31 -1.81 -1.38 5.32
C PRO A 31 -0.40 -1.98 5.37
N MET A 32 -0.25 -3.29 5.52
CA MET A 32 1.06 -3.94 5.48
C MET A 32 1.73 -3.77 4.11
N LEU A 33 0.98 -3.98 3.02
CA LEU A 33 1.48 -3.77 1.66
C LEU A 33 1.89 -2.31 1.43
N LEU A 34 1.08 -1.35 1.89
CA LEU A 34 1.38 0.07 1.79
C LEU A 34 2.69 0.43 2.51
N ILE A 35 2.84 0.00 3.77
CA ILE A 35 4.03 0.29 4.57
C ILE A 35 5.28 -0.35 3.96
N LEU A 36 5.17 -1.62 3.54
CA LEU A 36 6.29 -2.37 2.96
C LEU A 36 6.76 -1.74 1.65
N LEU A 37 5.83 -1.43 0.74
CA LEU A 37 6.17 -0.83 -0.56
C LEU A 37 6.70 0.59 -0.41
N PHE A 38 6.07 1.40 0.45
CA PHE A 38 6.57 2.75 0.71
C PHE A 38 7.96 2.71 1.31
N GLY A 39 8.21 1.83 2.29
CA GLY A 39 9.53 1.64 2.87
C GLY A 39 10.58 1.19 1.86
N LEU A 40 10.22 0.26 0.95
CA LEU A 40 11.09 -0.19 -0.13
C LEU A 40 11.44 0.94 -1.10
N TYR A 41 10.45 1.73 -1.54
CA TYR A 41 10.71 2.89 -2.41
C TYR A 41 11.49 3.98 -1.69
N LEU A 42 11.26 4.19 -0.39
CA LEU A 42 12.02 5.14 0.41
C LEU A 42 13.49 4.72 0.57
N ALA A 43 13.75 3.42 0.68
CA ALA A 43 15.10 2.88 0.78
C ALA A 43 15.87 2.93 -0.55
N THR A 44 15.16 2.90 -1.69
CA THR A 44 15.75 2.79 -3.03
C THR A 44 15.72 4.09 -3.83
N LEU A 45 15.01 5.13 -3.37
CA LEU A 45 14.97 6.41 -4.07
C LEU A 45 16.36 7.05 -4.21
N ALA A 46 16.56 7.76 -5.31
CA ALA A 46 17.76 8.55 -5.52
C ALA A 46 17.77 9.80 -4.63
N ARG A 47 18.93 10.12 -4.02
CA ARG A 47 19.08 11.30 -3.14
C ARG A 47 19.49 12.57 -3.88
N HIS A 48 19.91 12.42 -5.14
CA HIS A 48 20.45 13.48 -5.99
C HIS A 48 19.82 13.40 -7.38
N LEU A 49 20.17 14.35 -8.23
CA LEU A 49 19.68 14.41 -9.60
C LEU A 49 19.97 13.11 -10.35
N VAL A 50 18.95 12.66 -11.09
CA VAL A 50 19.05 11.56 -12.05
C VAL A 50 18.96 12.18 -13.43
N PHE A 51 19.91 11.83 -14.31
CA PHE A 51 19.98 12.38 -15.66
C PHE A 51 18.72 12.09 -16.48
N GLY A 52 18.43 12.98 -17.43
CA GLY A 52 17.23 12.95 -18.26
C GLY A 52 16.07 13.74 -17.66
N ASP A 53 14.86 13.35 -18.02
CA ASP A 53 13.62 14.05 -17.65
C ASP A 53 13.44 14.29 -16.13
N PRO A 54 13.84 13.39 -15.20
CA PRO A 54 13.68 13.65 -13.76
C PRO A 54 14.38 14.93 -13.29
N THR A 55 15.52 15.28 -13.90
CA THR A 55 16.22 16.53 -13.61
C THR A 55 15.43 17.74 -14.12
N GLU A 56 14.88 17.65 -15.34
CA GLU A 56 14.03 18.70 -15.90
C GLU A 56 12.79 18.91 -15.03
N PHE A 57 12.07 17.83 -14.68
CA PHE A 57 10.88 17.89 -13.83
C PHE A 57 11.16 18.46 -12.45
N THR A 58 12.31 18.10 -11.86
CA THR A 58 12.74 18.68 -10.58
C THR A 58 12.96 20.19 -10.71
N PHE A 59 13.63 20.61 -11.78
CA PHE A 59 13.94 22.01 -12.03
C PHE A 59 12.68 22.83 -12.32
N VAL A 60 11.84 22.41 -13.27
CA VAL A 60 10.62 23.13 -13.64
C VAL A 60 9.64 23.20 -12.48
N ALA A 61 9.52 22.16 -11.67
CA ALA A 61 8.72 22.21 -10.44
C ALA A 61 9.28 23.24 -9.45
N HIS A 62 10.60 23.36 -9.33
CA HIS A 62 11.23 24.29 -8.40
C HIS A 62 10.95 25.75 -8.74
N ILE A 63 11.07 26.10 -10.02
CA ILE A 63 10.87 27.46 -10.52
C ILE A 63 9.44 27.75 -10.97
N LEU A 64 8.52 26.78 -10.89
CA LEU A 64 7.17 26.85 -11.50
C LEU A 64 7.21 27.16 -13.00
N GLY A 65 8.13 26.50 -13.71
CA GLY A 65 8.29 26.58 -15.16
C GLY A 65 7.36 25.61 -15.90
N ILE A 66 7.63 25.45 -17.20
CA ILE A 66 6.90 24.54 -18.08
C ILE A 66 7.92 23.54 -18.62
N ALA A 67 7.67 22.25 -18.42
CA ALA A 67 8.48 21.19 -19.01
C ALA A 67 8.33 21.16 -20.54
N HIS A 68 9.18 20.39 -21.22
CA HIS A 68 8.97 20.08 -22.63
C HIS A 68 7.53 19.60 -22.91
N PRO A 69 6.97 19.84 -24.12
CA PRO A 69 5.60 19.50 -24.45
C PRO A 69 5.26 18.04 -24.08
N PRO A 70 4.11 17.78 -23.39
CA PRO A 70 2.95 18.65 -23.17
C PRO A 70 3.00 19.59 -21.94
N GLY A 71 4.14 19.75 -21.27
CA GLY A 71 4.34 20.73 -20.20
C GLY A 71 4.00 20.26 -18.78
N TYR A 72 3.20 19.19 -18.62
CA TYR A 72 3.00 18.46 -17.35
C TYR A 72 2.65 19.36 -16.14
N ALA A 73 1.68 20.25 -16.30
CA ALA A 73 1.30 21.24 -15.28
C ALA A 73 0.97 20.62 -13.91
N PHE A 74 0.23 19.51 -13.88
CA PHE A 74 -0.11 18.83 -12.62
C PHE A 74 1.13 18.34 -11.87
N THR A 75 2.05 17.68 -12.57
CA THR A 75 3.33 17.21 -11.99
C THR A 75 4.16 18.37 -11.46
N THR A 76 4.19 19.49 -12.19
CA THR A 76 4.91 20.70 -11.79
C THR A 76 4.36 21.28 -10.48
N LEU A 77 3.03 21.41 -10.37
CA LEU A 77 2.38 21.93 -9.16
C LEU A 77 2.55 20.99 -7.95
N MET A 78 2.39 19.68 -8.14
CA MET A 78 2.61 18.70 -7.08
C MET A 78 4.08 18.66 -6.64
N GLY A 79 5.02 18.76 -7.59
CA GLY A 79 6.44 18.86 -7.30
C GLY A 79 6.76 20.09 -6.46
N LYS A 80 6.22 21.27 -6.83
CA LYS A 80 6.38 22.50 -6.04
C LYS A 80 5.82 22.35 -4.63
N LEU A 81 4.62 21.76 -4.51
CA LEU A 81 3.97 21.52 -3.23
C LEU A 81 4.82 20.64 -2.31
N PHE A 82 5.35 19.53 -2.83
CA PHE A 82 6.24 18.63 -2.06
C PHE A 82 7.54 19.32 -1.67
N GLN A 83 8.15 20.07 -2.60
CA GLN A 83 9.37 20.82 -2.31
C GLN A 83 9.16 21.90 -1.23
N MET A 84 7.96 22.48 -1.13
CA MET A 84 7.60 23.50 -0.15
C MET A 84 7.21 22.92 1.22
N LEU A 85 6.40 21.86 1.24
CA LEU A 85 5.90 21.25 2.48
C LEU A 85 6.97 20.46 3.24
N ILE A 86 7.96 19.93 2.53
CA ILE A 86 9.02 19.12 3.14
C ILE A 86 10.28 20.00 3.29
N PRO A 87 10.61 20.47 4.51
CA PRO A 87 11.68 21.44 4.70
C PRO A 87 13.09 20.81 4.68
N PHE A 88 13.19 19.48 4.61
CA PHE A 88 14.44 18.73 4.68
C PHE A 88 14.72 17.94 3.40
N GLY A 89 15.95 17.41 3.30
CA GLY A 89 16.42 16.73 2.09
C GLY A 89 16.69 17.69 0.93
N THR A 90 17.33 17.17 -0.11
CA THR A 90 17.64 17.93 -1.32
C THR A 90 16.37 18.15 -2.15
N ILE A 91 16.36 19.18 -3.01
CA ILE A 91 15.23 19.44 -3.91
C ILE A 91 14.90 18.21 -4.80
N PRO A 92 15.89 17.51 -5.42
CA PRO A 92 15.62 16.28 -6.15
C PRO A 92 15.04 15.16 -5.29
N TRP A 93 15.54 15.01 -4.06
CA TRP A 93 15.03 14.00 -3.12
C TRP A 93 13.55 14.20 -2.81
N ARG A 94 13.11 15.45 -2.61
CA ARG A 94 11.68 15.79 -2.39
C ARG A 94 10.83 15.42 -3.60
N MET A 95 11.37 15.59 -4.82
CA MET A 95 10.70 15.20 -6.05
C MET A 95 10.60 13.67 -6.18
N HIS A 96 11.66 12.94 -5.87
CA HIS A 96 11.63 11.47 -5.87
C HIS A 96 10.69 10.90 -4.79
N LEU A 97 10.56 11.59 -3.67
CA LEU A 97 9.60 11.23 -2.62
C LEU A 97 8.15 11.35 -3.12
N LEU A 98 7.81 12.39 -3.90
CA LEU A 98 6.51 12.49 -4.58
C LEU A 98 6.25 11.25 -5.44
N SER A 99 7.23 10.84 -6.26
CA SER A 99 7.12 9.63 -7.09
C SER A 99 6.93 8.37 -6.25
N ALA A 100 7.66 8.23 -5.13
CA ALA A 100 7.52 7.08 -4.22
C ALA A 100 6.12 6.99 -3.59
N VAL A 101 5.54 8.13 -3.17
CA VAL A 101 4.17 8.20 -2.65
C VAL A 101 3.18 7.79 -3.73
N ALA A 102 3.25 8.41 -4.92
CA ALA A 102 2.34 8.12 -6.02
C ALA A 102 2.41 6.65 -6.47
N ALA A 103 3.61 6.09 -6.61
CA ALA A 103 3.82 4.69 -6.98
C ALA A 103 3.25 3.72 -5.93
N THR A 104 3.46 3.99 -4.64
CA THR A 104 2.90 3.16 -3.56
C THR A 104 1.38 3.15 -3.62
N LEU A 105 0.76 4.33 -3.72
CA LEU A 105 -0.70 4.46 -3.78
C LEU A 105 -1.27 3.76 -5.02
N ALA A 106 -0.63 3.89 -6.17
CA ALA A 106 -1.04 3.21 -7.40
C ALA A 106 -1.06 1.68 -7.24
N VAL A 107 0.00 1.09 -6.67
CA VAL A 107 0.07 -0.37 -6.48
C VAL A 107 -1.00 -0.85 -5.50
N VAL A 108 -1.18 -0.17 -4.36
CA VAL A 108 -2.21 -0.53 -3.38
C VAL A 108 -3.62 -0.43 -3.99
N PHE A 109 -3.88 0.62 -4.76
CA PHE A 109 -5.17 0.82 -5.43
C PHE A 109 -5.46 -0.27 -6.48
N VAL A 110 -4.48 -0.61 -7.31
CA VAL A 110 -4.60 -1.68 -8.31
C VAL A 110 -4.84 -3.02 -7.62
N PHE A 111 -4.07 -3.33 -6.57
CA PHE A 111 -4.25 -4.56 -5.80
C PHE A 111 -5.66 -4.64 -5.18
N GLY A 112 -6.16 -3.55 -4.60
CA GLY A 112 -7.54 -3.47 -4.08
C GLY A 112 -8.61 -3.68 -5.15
N THR A 113 -8.38 -3.14 -6.35
CA THR A 113 -9.29 -3.30 -7.49
C THR A 113 -9.33 -4.76 -7.95
N VAL A 114 -8.16 -5.40 -8.10
CA VAL A 114 -8.06 -6.82 -8.48
C VAL A 114 -8.73 -7.72 -7.43
N GLN A 115 -8.49 -7.48 -6.14
CA GLN A 115 -9.15 -8.22 -5.05
C GLN A 115 -10.67 -8.09 -5.11
N THR A 116 -11.17 -6.86 -5.34
CA THR A 116 -12.62 -6.60 -5.42
C THR A 116 -13.27 -7.34 -6.60
N ILE A 117 -12.57 -7.40 -7.75
CA ILE A 117 -13.05 -8.13 -8.92
C ILE A 117 -12.96 -9.65 -8.69
N ALA A 118 -11.87 -10.15 -8.13
CA ALA A 118 -11.64 -11.58 -7.90
C ALA A 118 -12.64 -12.19 -6.91
N ILE A 119 -12.95 -11.49 -5.81
CA ILE A 119 -13.92 -11.95 -4.80
C ILE A 119 -15.35 -11.99 -5.38
N LYS A 120 -15.66 -11.15 -6.38
CA LYS A 120 -16.97 -11.13 -7.04
C LYS A 120 -17.18 -12.26 -8.04
N LYS A 121 -16.14 -12.98 -8.48
CA LYS A 121 -16.30 -14.10 -9.42
C LYS A 121 -16.73 -15.35 -8.64
N PRO A 122 -18.00 -15.80 -8.70
CA PRO A 122 -18.37 -17.08 -8.12
C PRO A 122 -17.69 -18.16 -8.96
N LEU A 123 -17.10 -19.17 -8.30
CA LEU A 123 -16.73 -20.40 -8.99
C LEU A 123 -18.01 -20.94 -9.61
N ALA A 124 -18.11 -20.91 -10.94
CA ALA A 124 -19.18 -21.61 -11.62
C ALA A 124 -19.10 -23.08 -11.19
N PRO A 125 -20.19 -23.72 -10.76
CA PRO A 125 -20.17 -25.15 -10.50
C PRO A 125 -19.76 -25.84 -11.79
N GLU A 126 -18.67 -26.59 -11.71
CA GLU A 126 -18.24 -27.53 -12.74
C GLU A 126 -19.31 -28.62 -12.78
N ASN A 127 -20.28 -28.45 -13.68
CA ASN A 127 -21.27 -29.46 -13.98
C ASN A 127 -20.67 -30.38 -15.05
N GLN A 128 -20.13 -31.52 -14.62
CA GLN A 128 -20.27 -32.82 -15.29
C GLN A 128 -19.87 -33.96 -14.35
#